data_AF-A0A1G9A1G4-F1
#
_entry.id   AF-A0A1G9A1G4-F1
#
_cell.length_a   1.000
_cell.length_b   1.000
_cell.length_c   1.000
_cell.angle_alpha   90.00
_cell.angle_beta   90.00
_cell.angle_gamma   90.00
#
_symmetry.space_group_name_H-M   'P 1'
#
loop_
_entity.id
_entity.type
_entity.pdbx_description
1 polymer ?
#
loop_
_entity_poly.entity_id
_entity_poly.type
_entity_poly.pdbx_seq_one_letter_code
_entity_poly.pdbx_strand_id
1 'polypeptide(L)'
;MKLEEMIALIREQSEMFELEERAIKSCQQIIKQLANEKDDFGGYKSHELILKKDMQYLIFEWYLTEQPIIRTVIMMYVTDPDGIWLRGLQRIGYYHYECDLNGEVYNDSFVIEKSIWGESSEE
;
A
#
# COMPACT_ATOMS: atom_id res chain seq x y z
N MET A 1 -16.54 -16.23 15.33
CA MET A 1 -16.45 -16.31 13.87
C MET A 1 -15.35 -17.29 13.51
N LYS A 2 -15.63 -18.25 12.63
CA LYS A 2 -14.63 -19.20 12.10
C LYS A 2 -13.73 -18.50 11.08
N LEU A 3 -12.56 -19.07 10.80
CA LEU A 3 -11.61 -18.48 9.85
C LEU A 3 -12.21 -18.36 8.44
N GLU A 4 -13.00 -19.34 8.00
CA GLU A 4 -13.63 -19.29 6.68
C GLU A 4 -14.63 -18.14 6.55
N GLU A 5 -15.37 -17.84 7.63
CA GLU A 5 -16.33 -16.74 7.69
C GLU A 5 -15.61 -15.38 7.61
N MET A 6 -14.44 -15.24 8.25
CA MET A 6 -13.62 -14.02 8.16
C MET A 6 -13.10 -13.79 6.74
N ILE A 7 -12.62 -14.85 6.08
CA ILE A 7 -12.11 -14.77 4.71
C ILE A 7 -13.24 -14.39 3.74
N ALA A 8 -14.42 -15.01 3.90
CA ALA A 8 -15.59 -14.67 3.10
C ALA A 8 -15.99 -13.21 3.29
N LEU A 9 -16.05 -12.73 4.54
CA LEU A 9 -16.35 -11.33 4.85
C LEU A 9 -15.40 -10.36 4.14
N ILE A 10 -14.09 -10.55 4.26
CA ILE A 10 -13.11 -9.65 3.62
C ILE A 10 -13.30 -9.63 2.09
N ARG A 11 -13.52 -10.79 1.48
CA ARG A 11 -13.74 -10.89 0.03
C ARG A 11 -15.01 -10.18 -0.40
N GLU A 12 -16.13 -10.46 0.26
CA GLU A 12 -17.42 -9.84 -0.04
C GLU A 12 -17.36 -8.31 0.09
N GLN A 13 -16.78 -7.79 1.18
CA GLN A 13 -16.63 -6.35 1.35
C GLN A 13 -15.65 -5.73 0.36
N SER A 14 -14.54 -6.42 0.07
CA SER A 14 -13.58 -5.96 -0.94
C SER A 14 -14.19 -5.84 -2.33
N GLU A 15 -15.00 -6.82 -2.73
CA GLU A 15 -15.69 -6.83 -4.02
C GLU A 15 -16.81 -5.79 -4.04
N MET A 16 -17.66 -5.76 -3.01
CA MET A 16 -18.79 -4.83 -2.91
C MET A 16 -18.36 -3.36 -2.97
N PHE A 17 -17.25 -3.03 -2.32
CA PHE A 17 -16.75 -1.65 -2.26
C PHE A 17 -15.56 -1.37 -3.17
N GLU A 18 -15.19 -2.31 -4.05
CA GLU A 18 -14.08 -2.17 -5.00
C GLU A 18 -12.77 -1.70 -4.33
N LEU A 19 -12.48 -2.24 -3.14
CA LEU A 19 -11.42 -1.70 -2.26
C LEU A 19 -10.04 -1.70 -2.91
N GLU A 20 -9.74 -2.71 -3.72
CA GLU A 20 -8.48 -2.78 -4.49
C GLU A 20 -8.36 -1.62 -5.48
N GLU A 21 -9.40 -1.36 -6.27
CA GLU A 21 -9.38 -0.28 -7.24
C GLU A 21 -9.32 1.09 -6.57
N ARG A 22 -10.08 1.26 -5.49
CA ARG A 22 -10.07 2.50 -4.70
C ARG A 22 -8.71 2.77 -4.08
N ALA A 23 -8.07 1.75 -3.51
CA ALA A 23 -6.74 1.87 -2.94
C ALA A 23 -5.70 2.25 -4.00
N ILE A 24 -5.72 1.62 -5.19
CA ILE A 24 -4.82 1.96 -6.30
C ILE A 24 -5.07 3.39 -6.78
N LYS A 25 -6.33 3.77 -7.03
CA LYS A 25 -6.70 5.12 -7.49
C LYS A 25 -6.26 6.19 -6.48
N SER A 26 -6.48 5.95 -5.18
CA SER A 26 -6.08 6.88 -4.13
C SER A 26 -4.55 7.00 -4.02
N CYS A 27 -3.83 5.88 -4.05
CA CYS A 27 -2.36 5.87 -4.10
C CYS A 27 -1.81 6.66 -5.31
N GLN A 28 -2.38 6.44 -6.50
CA GLN A 28 -2.01 7.19 -7.71
C GLN A 28 -2.29 8.70 -7.59
N GLN A 29 -3.39 9.09 -6.94
CA GLN A 29 -3.71 10.50 -6.69
C GLN A 29 -2.67 11.14 -5.77
N ILE A 30 -2.28 10.46 -4.68
CA ILE A 30 -1.24 10.94 -3.76
C ILE A 30 0.11 11.08 -4.49
N ILE A 31 0.51 10.06 -5.25
CA ILE A 31 1.74 10.12 -6.06
C ILE A 31 1.70 11.33 -6.99
N LYS A 32 0.59 11.54 -7.71
CA LYS A 32 0.45 12.68 -8.62
C LYS A 32 0.53 14.02 -7.90
N GLN A 33 -0.10 14.14 -6.73
CA GLN A 33 -0.04 15.36 -5.92
C GLN A 33 1.39 15.64 -5.45
N LEU A 34 2.06 14.66 -4.85
CA LEU A 34 3.45 14.78 -4.40
C LEU A 34 4.41 15.09 -5.55
N ALA A 35 4.22 14.44 -6.71
CA ALA A 35 5.05 14.68 -7.89
C ALA A 35 4.94 16.11 -8.45
N ASN A 36 3.78 16.75 -8.30
CA ASN A 36 3.62 18.16 -8.71
C ASN A 36 4.41 19.12 -7.81
N GLU A 37 4.64 18.76 -6.54
CA GLU A 37 5.45 19.55 -5.61
C GLU A 37 6.93 19.23 -5.77
N LYS A 38 7.26 17.93 -5.70
CA LYS A 38 8.60 17.39 -5.89
C LYS A 38 8.51 15.94 -6.32
N ASP A 39 8.82 15.68 -7.59
CA ASP A 39 8.87 14.33 -8.16
C ASP A 39 10.13 13.58 -7.69
N ASP A 40 10.14 13.15 -6.43
CA ASP A 40 11.23 12.41 -5.77
C ASP A 40 10.66 11.50 -4.67
N PHE A 41 10.62 10.20 -4.97
CA PHE A 41 10.11 9.13 -4.12
C PHE A 41 11.27 8.27 -3.62
N GLY A 42 12.23 8.91 -2.94
CA GLY A 42 13.42 8.26 -2.42
C GLY A 42 14.49 7.99 -3.48
N GLY A 43 14.67 8.94 -4.40
CA GLY A 43 15.60 8.84 -5.53
C GLY A 43 14.95 8.46 -6.86
N TYR A 44 13.68 8.05 -6.84
CA TYR A 44 12.91 7.63 -8.01
C TYR A 44 11.84 8.64 -8.40
N LYS A 45 11.49 8.68 -9.68
CA LYS A 45 10.39 9.49 -10.22
C LYS A 45 9.07 8.74 -10.19
N SER A 46 7.97 9.47 -10.11
CA SER A 46 6.60 8.92 -10.11
C SER A 46 6.34 7.96 -11.27
N HIS A 47 6.90 8.23 -12.46
CA HIS A 47 6.72 7.37 -13.64
C HIS A 47 7.50 6.06 -13.60
N GLU A 48 8.47 5.92 -12.68
CA GLU A 48 9.23 4.69 -12.46
C GLU A 48 8.53 3.75 -11.46
N LEU A 49 7.52 4.26 -10.74
CA LEU A 49 6.81 3.51 -9.71
C LEU A 49 5.88 2.46 -10.33
N ILE A 50 6.02 1.23 -9.84
CA ILE A 50 5.15 0.10 -10.18
C ILE A 50 4.32 -0.24 -8.94
N LEU A 51 3.01 -0.03 -9.04
CA LEU A 51 2.06 -0.33 -7.98
C LEU A 51 1.53 -1.76 -8.13
N LYS A 52 1.55 -2.52 -7.04
CA LYS A 52 0.93 -3.85 -7.00
C LYS A 52 0.15 -4.02 -5.72
N LYS A 53 -1.08 -4.51 -5.81
CA LYS A 53 -1.75 -5.06 -4.63
C LYS A 53 -0.89 -6.18 -4.04
N ASP A 54 -0.81 -6.20 -2.72
CA ASP A 54 -0.17 -7.28 -1.97
C ASP A 54 -1.22 -8.11 -1.23
N MET A 55 -1.94 -7.48 -0.29
CA MET A 55 -2.81 -8.20 0.63
C MET A 55 -3.90 -7.31 1.23
N GLN A 56 -4.91 -7.97 1.79
CA GLN A 56 -5.98 -7.37 2.56
C GLN A 56 -6.08 -8.01 3.93
N TYR A 57 -6.28 -7.18 4.95
CA TYR A 57 -6.33 -7.60 6.34
C TYR A 57 -7.62 -7.16 7.00
N LEU A 58 -8.18 -8.01 7.85
CA LEU A 58 -9.17 -7.63 8.85
C LEU A 58 -8.45 -7.35 10.17
N ILE A 59 -8.57 -6.12 10.65
CA ILE A 59 -7.90 -5.66 11.88
C ILE A 59 -8.99 -5.38 12.91
N PHE A 60 -9.02 -6.14 14.00
CA PHE A 60 -10.07 -6.05 15.02
C PHE A 60 -9.83 -4.93 16.03
N GLU A 61 -8.57 -4.68 16.39
CA GLU A 61 -8.17 -3.63 17.32
C GLU A 61 -7.48 -2.52 16.52
N TRP A 62 -8.25 -1.50 16.13
CA TRP A 62 -7.73 -0.33 15.48
C TRP A 62 -7.84 0.88 16.41
N TYR A 63 -6.75 1.64 16.58
CA TYR A 63 -6.68 2.69 17.60
C TYR A 63 -7.71 3.83 17.42
N LEU A 64 -8.36 3.93 16.25
CA LEU A 64 -9.36 4.94 15.93
C LEU A 64 -10.82 4.46 16.07
N THR A 65 -11.08 3.16 16.20
CA THR A 65 -12.45 2.63 16.22
C THR A 65 -12.56 1.32 16.99
N GLU A 66 -13.70 1.12 17.65
CA GLU A 66 -14.03 -0.15 18.32
C GLU A 66 -14.50 -1.22 17.33
N GLN A 67 -14.69 -0.87 16.04
CA GLN A 67 -15.11 -1.79 15.00
C GLN A 67 -13.92 -2.28 14.17
N PRO A 68 -13.96 -3.54 13.67
CA PRO A 68 -12.93 -4.04 12.78
C PRO A 68 -12.85 -3.23 11.49
N ILE A 69 -11.64 -3.04 10.99
CA ILE A 69 -11.37 -2.37 9.72
C ILE A 69 -10.79 -3.35 8.70
N ILE A 70 -10.95 -3.01 7.41
CA ILE A 70 -10.24 -3.65 6.32
C ILE A 70 -9.09 -2.74 5.89
N ARG A 71 -7.87 -3.27 5.95
CA ARG A 71 -6.68 -2.62 5.37
C ARG A 71 -6.36 -3.28 4.04
N THR A 72 -6.34 -2.49 2.96
CA THR A 72 -5.84 -2.88 1.65
C THR A 72 -4.42 -2.34 1.46
N VAL A 73 -3.46 -3.21 1.14
CA VAL A 73 -2.05 -2.85 0.97
C VAL A 73 -1.68 -2.84 -0.51
N ILE A 74 -1.17 -1.68 -0.96
CA ILE A 74 -0.55 -1.52 -2.28
C ILE A 74 0.95 -1.35 -2.06
N MET A 75 1.74 -2.29 -2.57
CA MET A 75 3.19 -2.23 -2.52
C MET A 75 3.73 -1.43 -3.71
N MET A 76 4.78 -0.66 -3.45
CA MET A 76 5.46 0.17 -4.43
C MET A 76 6.82 -0.41 -4.77
N TYR A 77 7.06 -0.55 -6.06
CA TYR A 77 8.28 -1.10 -6.61
C TYR A 77 8.88 -0.18 -7.67
N VAL A 78 10.14 -0.45 -8.00
CA VAL A 78 10.80 0.01 -9.23
C VAL A 78 11.41 -1.19 -9.94
N THR A 79 11.70 -1.04 -11.23
CA THR A 79 12.51 -2.05 -11.93
C THR A 79 13.87 -2.15 -11.29
N ASP A 80 14.35 -3.37 -11.07
CA ASP A 80 15.68 -3.64 -10.56
C ASP A 80 16.64 -3.94 -11.73
N PRO A 81 17.44 -2.96 -12.20
CA PRO A 81 18.37 -3.17 -13.29
C PRO A 81 19.53 -4.11 -12.91
N ASP A 82 19.86 -4.20 -11.62
CA ASP A 82 20.98 -5.01 -11.13
C ASP A 82 20.60 -6.50 -10.97
N GLY A 83 19.30 -6.82 -11.06
CA GLY A 83 18.78 -8.19 -11.04
C GLY A 83 18.98 -8.92 -9.72
N ILE A 84 19.18 -8.17 -8.63
CA ILE A 84 19.40 -8.68 -7.26
C ILE A 84 18.08 -9.10 -6.61
N TRP A 85 16.99 -8.42 -6.95
CA TRP A 85 15.68 -8.55 -6.33
C TRP A 85 14.80 -9.58 -7.06
N LEU A 86 14.02 -10.30 -6.27
CA LEU A 86 13.10 -11.33 -6.77
C LEU A 86 12.13 -10.73 -7.80
N ARG A 87 12.01 -11.39 -8.97
CA ARG A 87 11.17 -10.94 -10.10
C ARG A 87 11.60 -9.61 -10.72
N GLY A 88 12.84 -9.16 -10.50
CA GLY A 88 13.38 -7.94 -11.10
C GLY A 88 12.68 -6.66 -10.60
N LEU A 89 12.18 -6.69 -9.37
CA LEU A 89 11.49 -5.56 -8.75
C LEU A 89 12.03 -5.29 -7.35
N GLN A 90 12.54 -4.08 -7.14
CA GLN A 90 12.94 -3.61 -5.83
C GLN A 90 11.75 -2.94 -5.15
N ARG A 91 11.43 -3.36 -3.92
CA ARG A 91 10.43 -2.66 -3.10
C ARG A 91 11.04 -1.36 -2.58
N ILE A 92 10.27 -0.28 -2.68
CA ILE A 92 10.68 1.05 -2.20
C ILE A 92 9.65 1.69 -1.26
N GLY A 93 8.52 1.04 -1.02
CA GLY A 93 7.51 1.54 -0.11
C GLY A 93 6.18 0.79 -0.19
N TYR A 94 5.20 1.33 0.50
CA TYR A 94 3.84 0.80 0.54
C TYR A 94 2.81 1.90 0.80
N TYR A 95 1.58 1.58 0.46
CA TYR A 95 0.40 2.39 0.73
C TYR A 95 -0.64 1.53 1.45
N HIS A 96 -1.17 2.04 2.55
CA HIS A 96 -2.30 1.43 3.25
C HIS A 96 -3.56 2.25 3.01
N TYR A 97 -4.63 1.55 2.63
CA TYR A 97 -5.98 2.08 2.52
C TYR A 97 -6.85 1.40 3.56
N GLU A 98 -7.37 2.16 4.52
CA GLU A 98 -8.09 1.64 5.68
C GLU A 98 -9.53 2.14 5.72
N CYS A 99 -10.47 1.20 5.71
CA CYS A 99 -11.89 1.50 5.78
C CYS A 99 -12.61 0.59 6.78
N ASP A 100 -13.79 1.02 7.21
CA ASP A 100 -14.70 0.17 7.98
C ASP A 100 -15.33 -0.95 7.11
N LEU A 101 -16.19 -1.76 7.73
CA LEU A 101 -16.93 -2.82 7.03
C LEU A 101 -18.04 -2.31 6.10
N ASN A 102 -18.32 -0.99 6.09
CA ASN A 102 -19.25 -0.34 5.19
C ASN A 102 -18.52 0.45 4.07
N GLY A 103 -17.19 0.33 3.98
CA GLY A 103 -16.38 1.00 2.97
C GLY A 103 -16.12 2.50 3.23
N GLU A 104 -16.45 3.00 4.43
CA GLU A 104 -16.10 4.34 4.89
C GLU A 104 -14.60 4.41 5.22
N VAL A 105 -13.90 5.36 4.61
CA VAL A 105 -12.44 5.49 4.76
C VAL A 105 -12.12 6.17 6.08
N TYR A 106 -11.29 5.53 6.90
CA TYR A 106 -10.77 6.15 8.11
C TYR A 106 -9.43 6.82 7.88
N ASN A 107 -8.57 6.18 7.10
CA ASN A 107 -7.20 6.61 6.95
C ASN A 107 -6.61 6.05 5.66
N ASP A 108 -5.68 6.81 5.11
CA ASP A 108 -4.75 6.32 4.14
C ASP A 108 -3.34 6.82 4.41
N SER A 109 -2.35 5.96 4.19
CA SER A 109 -0.96 6.28 4.51
C SER A 109 -0.04 5.84 3.39
N PHE A 110 0.78 6.78 2.95
CA PHE A 110 1.77 6.59 1.89
C PHE A 110 3.16 6.64 2.49
N VAL A 111 3.94 5.56 2.35
CA VAL A 111 5.26 5.42 2.96
C VAL A 111 6.29 5.03 1.92
N ILE A 112 7.35 5.83 1.80
CA ILE A 112 8.57 5.48 1.08
C ILE A 112 9.59 4.97 2.08
N GLU A 113 10.01 3.73 1.89
CA GLU A 113 11.09 3.11 2.67
C GLU A 113 12.41 3.45 1.98
N LYS A 114 13.25 4.28 2.60
CA LYS A 114 14.63 4.44 2.15
C LYS A 114 15.28 3.05 2.22
N SER A 115 15.81 2.55 1.09
CA SER A 115 16.44 1.24 1.04
C SER A 115 17.51 1.12 2.13
N ILE A 116 17.38 0.13 3.01
CA ILE A 116 18.24 -0.04 4.20
C ILE A 116 19.64 -0.57 3.83
N TRP A 117 19.93 -0.79 2.54
CA TRP A 117 21.19 -1.36 2.08
C TRP A 117 21.82 -0.46 1.01
N GLY A 118 22.53 0.56 1.49
CA GLY A 118 23.23 1.54 0.65
C GLY A 118 24.01 2.60 1.42
N GLU A 119 23.79 2.75 2.73
CA GLU A 119 24.68 3.51 3.61
C GLU A 119 25.56 2.52 4.39
N SER A 120 26.56 1.96 3.70
CA SER A 120 27.83 1.74 4.37
C SER A 120 28.31 3.12 4.79
N SER A 121 28.17 3.40 6.07
CA SER A 121 28.65 4.59 6.73
C SER A 121 30.17 4.63 6.55
N GLU A 122 30.62 5.40 5.56
CA GLU A 122 31.89 6.10 5.69
C GLU A 122 31.59 7.44 6.35
N GLU A 123 31.76 7.47 7.67
CA GLU A 123 32.31 8.62 8.42
C GLU A 123 32.83 8.14 9.78
#